data_AF-F4QFX8-F1
#
_entry.id   AF-F4QFX8-F1
#
_cell.length_a   1.000
_cell.length_b   1.000
_cell.length_c   1.000
_cell.angle_alpha   90.00
_cell.angle_beta   90.00
_cell.angle_gamma   90.00
#
_symmetry.space_group_name_H-M   'P 1'
#
loop_
_entity.id
_entity.type
_entity.pdbx_description
1 polymer ?
#
loop_
_entity_poly.entity_id
_entity_poly.type
_entity_poly.pdbx_seq_one_letter_code
_entity_poly.pdbx_strand_id
1 'polypeptide(L)'
;MLHIMIGSENGQEHCVPTHPRAKKPRNATFWWSDFSWSGGKLCINKTGIRLEISGALFQELFNWVLYLALLYFVAAWVTVAGRHKKTLWFGPDEPRPWYLMRGVAMWSGITLADSVDTADAAVYFDDSTVGSPPLVTITPHFNHRCTDISKSRVAEVFEDVFGYHLSVNPAEVVGKIVEKPEKNGVHGGRIVDGPMMPRKGFTYQKLIDTRGVDGKCRDLRTPCVGGNPVLVWIKLKSPEGLFSINNESAFLKAPSDIFSEDEMVKIAAFLAHMGLDWGGLDILRDRSDGRIYIVDVNKTDIGPVIALSWRDKVASMNLLSTALHNMLSA
;
A
#
# COMPACT_ATOMS: atom_id res chain seq x y z
N MET A 1 5.61 8.92 6.66
CA MET A 1 7.00 8.44 6.48
C MET A 1 7.47 7.65 7.69
N LEU A 2 7.68 8.26 8.86
CA LEU A 2 8.20 7.55 10.03
C LEU A 2 7.20 6.59 10.71
N HIS A 3 5.89 6.85 10.60
CA HIS A 3 4.82 5.95 11.07
C HIS A 3 4.76 4.59 10.33
N ILE A 4 5.35 4.52 9.13
CA ILE A 4 5.34 3.34 8.24
C ILE A 4 6.66 2.54 8.34
N MET A 5 7.70 3.13 8.91
CA MET A 5 9.06 2.55 8.99
C MET A 5 9.26 1.70 10.25
N ILE A 6 8.22 1.54 11.07
CA ILE A 6 8.32 0.82 12.35
C ILE A 6 7.71 -0.56 12.14
N GLY A 7 8.49 -1.43 11.49
CA GLY A 7 8.36 -2.86 11.68
C GLY A 7 8.72 -3.17 13.14
N SER A 8 7.83 -3.87 13.85
CA SER A 8 8.12 -4.27 15.22
C SER A 8 9.18 -5.36 15.22
N GLU A 9 10.40 -5.02 15.60
CA GLU A 9 11.34 -5.97 16.18
C GLU A 9 11.48 -5.66 17.68
N ASN A 10 11.60 -6.72 18.46
CA ASN A 10 11.40 -6.79 19.90
C ASN A 10 12.24 -5.77 20.70
N GLY A 11 11.60 -5.08 21.65
CA GLY A 11 12.27 -4.21 22.65
C GLY A 11 11.63 -2.83 22.87
N GLN A 12 10.31 -2.69 22.76
CA GLN A 12 9.63 -1.40 22.90
C GLN A 12 9.25 -1.12 24.37
N GLU A 13 9.89 -0.12 24.99
CA GLU A 13 9.39 0.52 26.22
C GLU A 13 8.49 1.71 25.87
N HIS A 14 7.27 1.74 26.44
CA HIS A 14 6.31 2.82 26.27
C HIS A 14 6.48 3.91 27.34
N CYS A 15 6.48 5.19 26.95
CA CYS A 15 6.25 6.30 27.89
C CYS A 15 4.76 6.72 27.89
N VAL A 16 4.23 6.99 29.08
CA VAL A 16 2.86 7.47 29.29
C VAL A 16 2.71 8.89 28.72
N PRO A 17 1.68 9.18 27.89
CA PRO A 17 1.46 10.52 27.38
C PRO A 17 0.93 11.45 28.48
N THR A 18 1.66 12.52 28.76
CA THR A 18 1.19 13.63 29.59
C THR A 18 0.46 14.65 28.71
N HIS A 19 -0.87 14.61 28.77
CA HIS A 19 -1.87 15.63 28.39
C HIS A 19 -2.85 15.29 27.25
N PRO A 20 -4.17 15.58 27.44
CA PRO A 20 -5.22 15.33 26.47
C PRO A 20 -5.22 16.36 25.32
N ARG A 21 -5.68 15.90 24.15
CA ARG A 21 -5.72 16.62 22.87
C ARG A 21 -6.65 17.84 22.88
N ALA A 22 -6.13 18.99 22.42
CA ALA A 22 -6.92 20.05 21.81
C ALA A 22 -6.66 20.09 20.29
N LYS A 23 -7.70 20.30 19.48
CA LYS A 23 -7.58 20.52 18.02
C LYS A 23 -6.82 21.84 17.77
N LYS A 24 -5.69 21.79 17.05
CA LYS A 24 -4.96 22.99 16.61
C LYS A 24 -5.31 23.37 15.17
N PRO A 25 -5.44 24.67 14.85
CA PRO A 25 -5.87 25.16 13.53
C PRO A 25 -4.74 25.12 12.48
N ARG A 26 -5.16 25.20 11.21
CA ARG A 26 -4.33 25.30 9.99
C ARG A 26 -3.29 26.40 10.14
N ASN A 27 -2.03 26.02 10.33
CA ASN A 27 -0.85 26.82 10.00
C ASN A 27 0.27 25.84 9.64
N ALA A 28 1.08 26.23 8.65
CA ALA A 28 2.25 25.52 8.15
C ALA A 28 3.15 25.07 9.32
N THR A 29 2.92 23.85 9.78
CA THR A 29 3.77 23.20 10.77
C THR A 29 4.88 22.57 9.95
N PHE A 30 6.06 23.20 10.00
CA PHE A 30 7.26 22.65 9.39
C PHE A 30 7.43 21.20 9.86
N TRP A 31 7.61 20.28 8.91
CA TRP A 31 7.63 18.83 9.16
C TRP A 31 8.59 18.39 10.28
N TRP A 32 9.66 19.14 10.56
CA TRP A 32 10.61 18.86 11.64
C TRP A 32 10.00 18.97 13.05
N SER A 33 8.86 19.64 13.27
CA SER A 33 8.23 19.78 14.60
C SER A 33 7.69 18.47 15.17
N ASP A 34 7.51 17.47 14.32
CA ASP A 34 7.11 16.12 14.73
C ASP A 34 8.26 15.31 15.35
N PHE A 35 9.48 15.86 15.36
CA PHE A 35 10.69 15.16 15.80
C PHE A 35 11.32 15.87 17.00
N SER A 36 11.65 15.13 18.05
CA SER A 36 12.46 15.61 19.18
C SER A 36 13.68 14.72 19.37
N TRP A 37 14.78 15.32 19.79
CA TRP A 37 16.03 14.61 20.06
C TRP A 37 16.17 14.41 21.57
N SER A 38 16.27 13.16 22.02
CA SER A 38 16.50 12.85 23.44
C SER A 38 17.40 11.62 23.57
N GLY A 39 18.52 11.76 24.30
CA GLY A 39 19.42 10.65 24.62
C GLY A 39 20.04 9.95 23.39
N GLY A 40 20.32 10.66 22.30
CA GLY A 40 20.88 10.08 21.08
C GLY A 40 19.86 9.33 20.20
N LYS A 41 18.56 9.39 20.51
CA LYS A 41 17.49 8.77 19.73
C LYS A 41 16.54 9.83 19.17
N LEU A 42 16.03 9.58 17.95
CA LEU A 42 15.02 10.41 17.30
C LEU A 42 13.63 9.97 17.81
N CYS A 43 12.94 10.84 18.52
CA CYS A 43 11.60 10.63 19.04
C CYS A 43 10.57 11.29 18.12
N ILE A 44 9.56 10.54 17.68
CA ILE A 44 8.41 11.15 16.99
C ILE A 44 7.37 11.57 18.03
N ASN A 45 7.14 12.87 18.17
CA ASN A 45 6.24 13.44 19.19
C ASN A 45 4.79 12.93 19.05
N LYS A 46 4.36 12.60 17.83
CA LYS A 46 2.98 12.17 17.54
C LYS A 46 2.72 10.70 17.89
N THR A 47 3.76 9.88 18.04
CA THR A 47 3.62 8.42 18.10
C THR A 47 4.35 7.78 19.27
N GLY A 48 5.24 8.52 19.95
CA GLY A 48 6.02 8.02 21.08
C GLY A 48 7.10 7.01 20.69
N ILE A 49 7.37 6.85 19.40
CA ILE A 49 8.29 5.81 18.91
C ILE A 49 9.72 6.35 18.88
N ARG A 50 10.63 5.57 19.49
CA ARG A 50 12.08 5.78 19.43
C ARG A 50 12.63 4.95 18.29
N LEU A 51 13.21 5.59 17.28
CA LEU A 51 13.96 4.90 16.25
C LEU A 51 15.43 4.81 16.62
N GLU A 52 15.99 3.62 16.54
CA GLU A 52 17.44 3.44 16.56
C GLU A 52 17.97 3.77 15.18
N ILE A 53 18.86 4.77 15.10
CA ILE A 53 19.44 5.22 13.83
C ILE A 53 20.46 4.20 13.38
N SER A 54 20.03 3.20 12.62
CA SER A 54 20.92 2.30 11.89
C SER A 54 21.40 2.96 10.59
N GLY A 55 22.58 2.56 10.09
CA GLY A 55 23.07 3.04 8.80
C GLY A 55 22.12 2.69 7.65
N ALA A 56 21.46 1.53 7.72
CA ALA A 56 20.43 1.12 6.77
C ALA A 56 19.20 2.04 6.80
N LEU A 57 18.72 2.42 7.99
CA LEU A 57 17.63 3.38 8.15
C LEU A 57 17.98 4.74 7.54
N PHE A 58 19.21 5.23 7.77
CA PHE A 58 19.65 6.50 7.19
C PHE A 58 19.70 6.45 5.66
N GLN A 59 20.18 5.34 5.09
CA GLN A 59 20.24 5.15 3.64
C GLN A 59 18.84 5.13 3.01
N GLU A 60 17.87 4.46 3.64
CA GLU A 60 16.47 4.48 3.18
C GLU A 60 15.85 5.87 3.24
N LEU A 61 16.05 6.60 4.34
CA LEU A 61 15.60 7.99 4.48
C LEU A 61 16.22 8.87 3.39
N PHE A 62 17.52 8.73 3.15
CA PHE A 62 18.23 9.50 2.12
C PHE A 62 17.69 9.19 0.71
N ASN A 63 17.48 7.92 0.38
CA ASN A 63 16.90 7.52 -0.91
C ASN A 63 15.50 8.09 -1.12
N TRP A 64 14.68 8.15 -0.08
CA TRP A 64 13.38 8.80 -0.13
C TRP A 64 13.48 10.31 -0.35
N VAL A 65 14.40 10.98 0.33
CA VAL A 65 14.62 12.42 0.15
C VAL A 65 15.03 12.72 -1.29
N LEU A 66 15.96 11.94 -1.85
CA LEU A 66 16.34 12.07 -3.26
C LEU A 66 15.16 11.83 -4.20
N TYR A 67 14.32 10.83 -3.90
CA TYR A 67 13.16 10.52 -4.74
C TYR A 67 12.13 11.66 -4.69
N LEU A 68 11.86 12.19 -3.51
CA LEU A 68 10.97 13.34 -3.35
C LEU A 68 11.53 14.58 -4.06
N ALA A 69 12.83 14.84 -3.97
CA ALA A 69 13.46 15.93 -4.70
C ALA A 69 13.26 15.79 -6.22
N LEU A 70 13.47 14.60 -6.77
CA LEU A 70 13.19 14.30 -8.18
C LEU A 70 11.71 14.51 -8.52
N LEU A 71 10.79 14.00 -7.68
CA LEU A 71 9.36 14.14 -7.88
C LEU A 71 8.93 15.61 -7.93
N TYR A 72 9.41 16.43 -7.00
CA TYR A 72 9.14 17.87 -6.99
C TYR A 72 9.73 18.59 -8.20
N PHE A 73 10.95 18.21 -8.62
CA PHE A 73 11.56 18.76 -9.82
C PHE A 73 10.73 18.46 -11.08
N VAL A 74 10.31 17.20 -11.25
CA VAL A 74 9.46 16.79 -12.38
C VAL A 74 8.11 17.50 -12.32
N ALA A 75 7.47 17.59 -11.16
CA ALA A 75 6.20 18.29 -10.99
C ALA A 75 6.31 19.78 -11.37
N ALA A 76 7.38 20.45 -10.95
CA ALA A 76 7.66 21.84 -11.33
C ALA A 76 7.86 21.98 -12.85
N TRP A 77 8.64 21.08 -13.45
CA TRP A 77 8.87 21.07 -14.89
C TRP A 77 7.58 20.87 -15.70
N VAL A 78 6.76 19.89 -15.33
CA VAL A 78 5.48 19.60 -15.99
C VAL A 78 4.52 20.79 -15.89
N THR A 79 4.52 21.47 -14.75
CA THR A 79 3.72 22.69 -14.53
C THR A 79 4.17 23.83 -15.45
N VAL A 80 5.48 24.07 -15.55
CA VAL A 80 6.06 25.11 -16.44
C VAL A 80 5.83 24.78 -17.92
N ALA A 81 5.89 23.51 -18.28
CA ALA A 81 5.67 23.03 -19.65
C ALA A 81 4.19 23.11 -20.12
N GLY A 82 3.27 23.58 -19.26
CA GLY A 82 1.88 23.83 -19.64
C GLY A 82 1.06 22.57 -19.95
N ARG A 83 1.48 21.39 -19.46
CA ARG A 83 0.73 20.14 -19.66
C ARG A 83 -0.54 20.13 -18.80
N HIS A 84 -1.62 19.56 -19.35
CA HIS A 84 -3.01 19.62 -18.88
C HIS A 84 -3.20 19.63 -17.36
N LYS A 85 -3.97 20.61 -16.87
CA LYS A 85 -4.32 20.79 -15.45
C LYS A 85 -5.66 20.11 -15.13
N LYS A 86 -5.69 18.77 -15.09
CA LYS A 86 -6.79 18.11 -14.40
C LYS A 86 -6.63 18.29 -12.89
N THR A 87 -7.74 18.40 -12.16
CA THR A 87 -7.75 18.53 -10.70
C THR A 87 -8.42 17.34 -10.03
N LEU A 88 -7.82 16.85 -8.95
CA LEU A 88 -8.36 15.79 -8.11
C LEU A 88 -8.72 16.34 -6.74
N TRP A 89 -9.90 16.00 -6.25
CA TRP A 89 -10.23 16.13 -4.84
C TRP A 89 -10.11 14.79 -4.14
N PHE A 90 -9.59 14.81 -2.92
CA PHE A 90 -9.45 13.63 -2.07
C PHE A 90 -10.24 13.83 -0.78
N GLY A 91 -10.97 12.82 -0.34
CA GLY A 91 -11.66 12.86 0.95
C GLY A 91 -11.87 11.47 1.56
N PRO A 92 -12.00 11.36 2.89
CA PRO A 92 -11.90 12.45 3.87
C PRO A 92 -10.47 12.97 4.04
N ASP A 93 -9.43 12.20 3.68
CA ASP A 93 -8.04 12.58 3.88
C ASP A 93 -7.36 13.00 2.57
N GLU A 94 -6.53 14.05 2.66
CA GLU A 94 -5.68 14.46 1.54
C GLU A 94 -4.35 13.68 1.56
N PRO A 95 -4.00 12.97 0.47
CA PRO A 95 -2.78 12.18 0.43
C PRO A 95 -1.54 13.08 0.37
N ARG A 96 -0.54 12.74 1.18
CA ARG A 96 0.81 13.32 1.14
C ARG A 96 1.63 12.78 -0.05
N PRO A 97 2.71 13.48 -0.48
CA PRO A 97 3.49 13.10 -1.67
C PRO A 97 4.12 11.69 -1.68
N TRP A 98 4.25 11.03 -0.53
CA TRP A 98 4.75 9.65 -0.44
C TRP A 98 3.69 8.58 -0.74
N TYR A 99 2.40 8.96 -0.79
CA TYR A 99 1.38 8.06 -1.30
C TYR A 99 1.46 8.01 -2.82
N LEU A 100 1.38 6.80 -3.37
CA LEU A 100 1.64 6.53 -4.78
C LEU A 100 0.72 7.37 -5.68
N MET A 101 -0.57 7.47 -5.36
CA MET A 101 -1.51 8.27 -6.15
C MET A 101 -1.14 9.75 -6.18
N ARG A 102 -0.76 10.34 -5.04
CA ARG A 102 -0.33 11.74 -4.98
C ARG A 102 0.96 11.95 -5.76
N GLY A 103 1.92 11.04 -5.61
CA GLY A 103 3.15 11.07 -6.37
C GLY A 103 2.89 10.99 -7.88
N VAL A 104 2.02 10.09 -8.32
CA VAL A 104 1.68 9.93 -9.74
C VAL A 104 0.91 11.14 -10.26
N ALA A 105 -0.02 11.71 -9.50
CA ALA A 105 -0.72 12.95 -9.86
C ALA A 105 0.29 14.09 -10.09
N MET A 106 1.22 14.31 -9.16
CA MET A 106 2.30 15.29 -9.29
C MET A 106 3.18 15.03 -10.52
N TRP A 107 3.56 13.76 -10.75
CA TRP A 107 4.33 13.34 -11.92
C TRP A 107 3.60 13.61 -13.24
N SER A 108 2.28 13.56 -13.21
CA SER A 108 1.38 13.68 -14.36
C SER A 108 0.94 15.11 -14.66
N GLY A 109 1.29 16.08 -13.82
CA GLY A 109 0.78 17.46 -13.90
C GLY A 109 -0.65 17.65 -13.37
N ILE A 110 -1.19 16.64 -12.70
CA ILE A 110 -2.52 16.68 -12.08
C ILE A 110 -2.40 17.34 -10.71
N THR A 111 -3.19 18.38 -10.49
CA THR A 111 -3.16 19.17 -9.25
C THR A 111 -4.28 18.78 -8.30
N LEU A 112 -4.18 19.24 -7.05
CA LEU A 112 -5.26 19.05 -6.09
C LEU A 112 -6.27 20.20 -6.16
N ALA A 113 -7.54 19.86 -6.06
CA ALA A 113 -8.62 20.82 -5.84
C ALA A 113 -8.81 21.07 -4.34
N ASP A 114 -9.13 22.31 -3.98
CA ASP A 114 -9.39 22.70 -2.59
C ASP A 114 -10.77 22.21 -2.10
N SER A 115 -11.70 21.98 -3.03
CA SER A 115 -13.05 21.49 -2.76
C SER A 115 -13.52 20.54 -3.86
N VAL A 116 -14.53 19.71 -3.53
CA VAL A 116 -15.18 18.82 -4.50
C VAL A 116 -15.70 19.61 -5.71
N ASP A 117 -16.31 20.78 -5.49
CA ASP A 117 -16.96 21.56 -6.55
C ASP A 117 -15.98 22.14 -7.60
N THR A 118 -14.69 22.18 -7.30
CA THR A 118 -13.63 22.69 -8.19
C THR A 118 -12.79 21.58 -8.80
N ALA A 119 -13.13 20.33 -8.53
CA ALA A 119 -12.40 19.16 -8.98
C ALA A 119 -12.99 18.58 -10.27
N ASP A 120 -12.12 18.09 -11.16
CA ASP A 120 -12.55 17.29 -12.30
C ASP A 120 -12.96 15.88 -11.89
N ALA A 121 -12.41 15.36 -10.78
CA ALA A 121 -12.82 14.09 -10.19
C ALA A 121 -12.58 14.02 -8.68
N ALA A 122 -13.33 13.15 -8.00
CA ALA A 122 -13.16 12.85 -6.57
C ALA A 122 -12.52 11.48 -6.35
N VAL A 123 -11.79 11.33 -5.25
CA VAL A 123 -11.21 10.05 -4.82
C VAL A 123 -11.51 9.84 -3.35
N TYR A 124 -12.11 8.69 -3.02
CA TYR A 124 -12.19 8.24 -1.64
C TYR A 124 -10.82 7.76 -1.17
N PHE A 125 -10.24 8.49 -0.22
CA PHE A 125 -8.91 8.26 0.32
C PHE A 125 -8.96 8.26 1.85
N ASP A 126 -8.83 7.07 2.41
CA ASP A 126 -8.96 6.75 3.82
C ASP A 126 -8.20 5.44 4.07
N ASP A 127 -7.38 5.37 5.11
CA ASP A 127 -6.61 4.15 5.43
C ASP A 127 -7.36 3.20 6.39
N SER A 128 -8.60 3.54 6.77
CA SER A 128 -9.46 2.70 7.59
C SER A 128 -9.74 1.34 6.94
N THR A 129 -9.80 0.30 7.78
CA THR A 129 -10.12 -1.07 7.35
C THR A 129 -11.54 -1.15 6.81
N VAL A 130 -12.48 -0.54 7.53
CA VAL A 130 -13.87 -0.36 7.12
C VAL A 130 -14.18 1.11 7.28
N GLY A 131 -14.68 1.74 6.23
CA GLY A 131 -14.93 3.17 6.20
C GLY A 131 -16.14 3.53 5.36
N SER A 132 -16.49 4.81 5.39
CA SER A 132 -17.63 5.35 4.66
C SER A 132 -17.17 6.52 3.80
N PRO A 133 -17.36 6.47 2.47
CA PRO A 133 -16.93 7.54 1.60
C PRO A 133 -17.77 8.81 1.86
N PRO A 134 -17.19 10.00 1.67
CA PRO A 134 -17.96 11.23 1.68
C PRO A 134 -18.97 11.22 0.52
N LEU A 135 -20.14 11.82 0.74
CA LEU A 135 -21.10 12.06 -0.33
C LEU A 135 -20.52 13.10 -1.28
N VAL A 136 -20.38 12.75 -2.55
CA VAL A 136 -19.92 13.64 -3.62
C VAL A 136 -20.93 13.60 -4.76
N THR A 137 -21.15 14.76 -5.38
CA THR A 137 -22.08 14.92 -6.51
C THR A 137 -21.38 14.90 -7.86
N ILE A 138 -20.05 15.05 -7.87
CA ILE A 138 -19.25 15.09 -9.10
C ILE A 138 -18.99 13.69 -9.65
N THR A 139 -18.78 13.63 -10.96
CA THR A 139 -18.38 12.45 -11.69
C THR A 139 -17.23 12.80 -12.65
N PRO A 140 -16.19 11.95 -12.76
CA PRO A 140 -16.07 10.65 -12.10
C PRO A 140 -15.66 10.76 -10.61
N HIS A 141 -15.95 9.71 -9.84
CA HIS A 141 -15.44 9.52 -8.49
C HIS A 141 -14.91 8.10 -8.31
N PHE A 142 -13.76 7.96 -7.65
CA PHE A 142 -12.99 6.71 -7.61
C PHE A 142 -12.86 6.17 -6.19
N ASN A 143 -12.78 4.85 -6.06
CA ASN A 143 -12.72 4.07 -4.82
C ASN A 143 -13.93 4.20 -3.89
N HIS A 144 -14.97 4.95 -4.25
CA HIS A 144 -16.14 5.15 -3.38
C HIS A 144 -16.88 3.84 -3.03
N ARG A 145 -16.70 2.76 -3.82
CA ARG A 145 -17.25 1.43 -3.51
C ARG A 145 -16.31 0.55 -2.67
N CYS A 146 -15.04 0.94 -2.50
CA CYS A 146 -14.04 0.20 -1.72
C CYS A 146 -14.12 0.56 -0.23
N THR A 147 -15.23 0.17 0.40
CA THR A 147 -15.54 0.52 1.79
C THR A 147 -14.97 -0.44 2.83
N ASP A 148 -14.66 -1.67 2.44
CA ASP A 148 -14.13 -2.72 3.34
C ASP A 148 -12.92 -3.40 2.69
N ILE A 149 -11.77 -3.26 3.34
CA ILE A 149 -10.50 -3.90 2.96
C ILE A 149 -10.00 -4.86 4.06
N SER A 150 -10.90 -5.33 4.93
CA SER A 150 -10.60 -6.36 5.92
C SER A 150 -10.09 -7.63 5.26
N LYS A 151 -9.26 -8.40 5.97
CA LYS A 151 -8.65 -9.60 5.40
C LYS A 151 -9.67 -10.70 5.16
N SER A 152 -10.70 -10.75 6.00
CA SER A 152 -11.86 -11.61 5.77
C SER A 152 -12.62 -11.23 4.49
N ARG A 153 -12.93 -9.94 4.27
CA ARG A 153 -13.61 -9.51 3.03
C ARG A 153 -12.79 -9.80 1.78
N VAL A 154 -11.48 -9.55 1.83
CA VAL A 154 -10.56 -9.89 0.73
C VAL A 154 -10.61 -11.38 0.42
N ALA A 155 -10.58 -12.25 1.43
CA ALA A 155 -10.60 -13.69 1.22
C ALA A 155 -11.95 -14.21 0.71
N GLU A 156 -13.06 -13.63 1.17
CA GLU A 156 -14.42 -13.91 0.67
C GLU A 156 -14.54 -13.57 -0.83
N VAL A 157 -14.21 -12.33 -1.21
CA VAL A 157 -14.28 -11.90 -2.61
C VAL A 157 -13.30 -12.68 -3.49
N PHE A 158 -12.15 -13.06 -2.94
CA PHE A 158 -11.19 -13.90 -3.63
C PHE A 158 -11.81 -15.27 -3.96
N GLU A 159 -12.42 -15.93 -2.98
CA GLU A 159 -13.06 -17.23 -3.17
C GLU A 159 -14.20 -17.16 -4.20
N ASP A 160 -15.06 -16.14 -4.12
CA ASP A 160 -16.16 -15.94 -5.06
C ASP A 160 -15.69 -15.84 -6.53
N VAL A 161 -14.53 -15.20 -6.75
CA VAL A 161 -14.00 -14.92 -8.08
C VAL A 161 -13.09 -16.04 -8.59
N PHE A 162 -12.24 -16.60 -7.72
CA PHE A 162 -11.24 -17.59 -8.11
C PHE A 162 -11.73 -19.04 -7.96
N GLY A 163 -12.77 -19.28 -7.15
CA GLY A 163 -13.35 -20.60 -6.93
C GLY A 163 -12.53 -21.51 -6.01
N TYR A 164 -11.59 -20.95 -5.23
CA TYR A 164 -10.84 -21.68 -4.21
C TYR A 164 -10.47 -20.79 -3.02
N HIS A 165 -10.27 -21.42 -1.86
CA HIS A 165 -10.15 -20.74 -0.58
C HIS A 165 -8.74 -20.21 -0.31
N LEU A 166 -8.68 -18.98 0.20
CA LEU A 166 -7.51 -18.46 0.93
C LEU A 166 -7.65 -18.66 2.45
N SER A 167 -8.86 -18.43 2.97
CA SER A 167 -9.17 -18.59 4.39
C SER A 167 -9.15 -20.05 4.80
N VAL A 168 -8.75 -20.30 6.05
CA VAL A 168 -8.76 -21.64 6.66
C VAL A 168 -9.40 -21.59 8.04
N ASN A 169 -10.05 -22.68 8.45
CA ASN A 169 -10.48 -22.84 9.84
C ASN A 169 -9.27 -23.36 10.67
N PRO A 170 -8.70 -22.54 11.57
CA PRO A 170 -7.52 -22.94 12.33
C PRO A 170 -7.81 -24.09 13.31
N ALA A 171 -9.07 -24.36 13.66
CA ALA A 171 -9.43 -25.45 14.56
C ALA A 171 -9.47 -26.82 13.85
N GLU A 172 -9.50 -26.84 12.53
CA GLU A 172 -9.66 -28.05 11.71
C GLU A 172 -8.40 -28.38 10.90
N VAL A 173 -7.65 -27.37 10.49
CA VAL A 173 -6.45 -27.57 9.67
C VAL A 173 -5.28 -28.04 10.53
N VAL A 174 -4.68 -29.17 10.13
CA VAL A 174 -3.42 -29.67 10.69
C VAL A 174 -2.25 -29.09 9.90
N GLY A 175 -1.28 -28.50 10.61
CA GLY A 175 -0.04 -27.99 10.01
C GLY A 175 0.07 -26.46 10.01
N LYS A 176 0.98 -25.93 9.19
CA LYS A 176 1.35 -24.51 9.20
C LYS A 176 0.29 -23.65 8.51
N ILE A 177 -0.21 -22.65 9.22
CA ILE A 177 -1.14 -21.63 8.71
C ILE A 177 -0.63 -20.22 9.04
N VAL A 178 -1.21 -19.21 8.41
CA VAL A 178 -0.84 -17.80 8.62
C VAL A 178 -1.92 -17.10 9.44
N GLU A 179 -1.57 -16.64 10.63
CA GLU A 179 -2.42 -15.77 11.45
C GLU A 179 -2.09 -14.30 11.14
N LYS A 180 -3.10 -13.48 10.86
CA LYS A 180 -2.96 -12.03 10.62
C LYS A 180 -4.03 -11.24 11.35
N PRO A 181 -3.73 -10.03 11.85
CA PRO A 181 -4.77 -9.14 12.36
C PRO A 181 -5.72 -8.73 11.22
N GLU A 182 -7.01 -8.58 11.55
CA GLU A 182 -8.00 -8.02 10.60
C GLU A 182 -7.74 -6.55 10.29
N LYS A 183 -7.16 -5.82 11.25
CA LYS A 183 -6.94 -4.39 11.16
C LYS A 183 -5.86 -4.07 10.12
N ASN A 184 -6.23 -3.23 9.15
CA ASN A 184 -5.32 -2.67 8.16
C ASN A 184 -4.13 -1.93 8.81
N GLY A 185 -2.96 -1.99 8.15
CA GLY A 185 -1.73 -1.31 8.59
C GLY A 185 -1.06 -1.90 9.84
N VAL A 186 -1.57 -2.99 10.40
CA VAL A 186 -0.93 -3.68 11.53
C VAL A 186 0.00 -4.78 10.99
N HIS A 187 1.30 -4.52 11.04
CA HIS A 187 2.32 -5.53 10.77
C HIS A 187 2.35 -6.53 11.94
N GLY A 188 1.70 -7.68 11.76
CA GLY A 188 1.58 -8.70 12.81
C GLY A 188 1.28 -10.10 12.29
N GLY A 189 1.59 -10.37 11.01
CA GLY A 189 1.44 -11.70 10.44
C GLY A 189 2.46 -12.67 11.04
N ARG A 190 2.02 -13.89 11.38
CA ARG A 190 2.91 -14.96 11.85
C ARG A 190 2.45 -16.33 11.38
N ILE A 191 3.39 -17.25 11.28
CA ILE A 191 3.08 -18.67 11.06
C ILE A 191 2.74 -19.31 12.40
N VAL A 192 1.64 -20.05 12.45
CA VAL A 192 1.19 -20.83 13.61
C VAL A 192 0.90 -22.27 13.18
N ASP A 193 0.91 -23.20 14.13
CA ASP A 193 0.54 -24.60 13.91
C ASP A 193 -0.93 -24.80 14.29
N GLY A 194 -1.70 -25.38 13.38
CA GLY A 194 -3.03 -25.90 13.63
C GLY A 194 -3.00 -27.41 13.98
N PRO A 195 -4.04 -27.93 14.64
CA PRO A 195 -5.27 -27.20 15.01
C PRO A 195 -5.08 -26.32 16.24
N MET A 196 -5.71 -25.14 16.24
CA MET A 196 -5.69 -24.20 17.36
C MET A 196 -7.01 -23.41 17.49
N MET A 197 -7.25 -22.85 18.67
CA MET A 197 -8.40 -21.98 18.91
C MET A 197 -8.22 -20.62 18.23
N PRO A 198 -9.17 -20.16 17.41
CA PRO A 198 -9.08 -18.85 16.76
C PRO A 198 -9.13 -17.71 17.78
N ARG A 199 -8.36 -16.66 17.52
CA ARG A 199 -8.30 -15.44 18.33
C ARG A 199 -9.20 -14.36 17.75
N LYS A 200 -9.93 -13.67 18.61
CA LYS A 200 -10.79 -12.55 18.21
C LYS A 200 -9.96 -11.44 17.55
N GLY A 201 -10.42 -10.93 16.40
CA GLY A 201 -9.76 -9.85 15.65
C GLY A 201 -8.61 -10.32 14.75
N PHE A 202 -8.45 -11.63 14.57
CA PHE A 202 -7.48 -12.24 13.67
C PHE A 202 -8.20 -13.07 12.60
N THR A 203 -7.57 -13.14 11.44
CA THR A 203 -7.92 -14.06 10.35
C THR A 203 -6.84 -15.12 10.21
N TYR A 204 -7.21 -16.23 9.57
CA TYR A 204 -6.34 -17.38 9.34
C TYR A 204 -6.37 -17.74 7.86
N GLN A 205 -5.19 -17.79 7.25
CA GLN A 205 -5.02 -18.02 5.82
C GLN A 205 -4.10 -19.21 5.58
N LYS A 206 -4.24 -19.85 4.42
CA LYS A 206 -3.27 -20.84 3.93
C LYS A 206 -1.86 -20.24 3.93
N LEU A 207 -0.86 -21.02 4.36
CA LEU A 207 0.53 -20.66 4.15
C LEU A 207 0.89 -20.87 2.67
N ILE A 208 1.20 -19.79 1.97
CA ILE A 208 1.58 -19.79 0.56
C ILE A 208 3.09 -19.84 0.44
N ASP A 209 3.63 -20.86 -0.22
CA ASP A 209 5.06 -20.97 -0.48
C ASP A 209 5.45 -20.18 -1.74
N THR A 210 6.02 -18.99 -1.56
CA THR A 210 6.43 -18.11 -2.67
C THR A 210 7.91 -18.25 -3.06
N ARG A 211 8.60 -19.29 -2.57
CA ARG A 211 10.02 -19.48 -2.83
C ARG A 211 10.26 -19.84 -4.30
N GLY A 212 11.23 -19.19 -4.92
CA GLY A 212 11.73 -19.62 -6.23
C GLY A 212 12.85 -20.64 -6.13
N VAL A 213 13.44 -20.97 -7.28
CA VAL A 213 14.56 -21.94 -7.39
C VAL A 213 15.82 -21.51 -6.64
N ASP A 214 15.98 -20.20 -6.44
CA ASP A 214 17.07 -19.59 -5.66
C ASP A 214 16.79 -19.58 -4.14
N GLY A 215 15.67 -20.16 -3.72
CA GLY A 215 15.25 -20.19 -2.32
C GLY A 215 14.63 -18.89 -1.81
N LYS A 216 14.63 -17.80 -2.59
CA LYS A 216 14.10 -16.50 -2.16
C LYS A 216 12.59 -16.41 -2.33
N CYS A 217 11.92 -15.75 -1.39
CA CYS A 217 10.50 -15.47 -1.44
C CYS A 217 10.20 -14.31 -2.39
N ARG A 218 9.07 -14.40 -3.11
CA ARG A 218 8.63 -13.43 -4.11
C ARG A 218 7.22 -12.94 -3.80
N ASP A 219 7.11 -11.69 -3.39
CA ASP A 219 5.81 -11.03 -3.19
C ASP A 219 5.51 -10.12 -4.38
N LEU A 220 4.31 -10.24 -4.94
CA LEU A 220 3.89 -9.51 -6.15
C LEU A 220 3.04 -8.32 -5.74
N ARG A 221 3.67 -7.15 -5.52
CA ARG A 221 2.95 -5.90 -5.30
C ARG A 221 2.44 -5.40 -6.65
N THR A 222 1.12 -5.33 -6.79
CA THR A 222 0.48 -5.09 -8.08
C THR A 222 -0.37 -3.82 -8.04
N PRO A 223 0.19 -2.63 -8.34
CA PRO A 223 -0.57 -1.41 -8.56
C PRO A 223 -1.62 -1.57 -9.67
N CYS A 224 -2.85 -1.19 -9.35
CA CYS A 224 -4.02 -1.30 -10.20
C CYS A 224 -4.66 0.08 -10.40
N VAL A 225 -5.09 0.37 -11.63
CA VAL A 225 -5.73 1.63 -12.01
C VAL A 225 -6.84 1.34 -13.01
N GLY A 226 -8.02 1.94 -12.82
CA GLY A 226 -9.17 1.76 -13.69
C GLY A 226 -9.61 0.31 -13.83
N GLY A 227 -9.56 -0.46 -12.73
CA GLY A 227 -9.96 -1.88 -12.70
C GLY A 227 -8.96 -2.86 -13.34
N ASN A 228 -7.74 -2.41 -13.67
CA ASN A 228 -6.73 -3.25 -14.31
C ASN A 228 -5.38 -3.21 -13.57
N PRO A 229 -4.64 -4.33 -13.48
CA PRO A 229 -3.23 -4.32 -13.12
C PRO A 229 -2.42 -3.50 -14.13
N VAL A 230 -1.64 -2.53 -13.67
CA VAL A 230 -0.81 -1.67 -14.54
C VAL A 230 0.62 -2.19 -14.62
N LEU A 231 1.15 -2.64 -13.49
CA LEU A 231 2.50 -3.16 -13.37
C LEU A 231 2.60 -4.10 -12.16
N VAL A 232 3.68 -4.87 -12.11
CA VAL A 232 4.01 -5.71 -10.94
C VAL A 232 5.40 -5.34 -10.44
N TRP A 233 5.51 -5.04 -9.15
CA TRP A 233 6.78 -5.02 -8.45
C TRP A 233 7.00 -6.36 -7.76
N ILE A 234 7.96 -7.14 -8.24
CA ILE A 234 8.39 -8.37 -7.58
C ILE A 234 9.35 -7.96 -6.45
N LYS A 235 8.93 -8.14 -5.21
CA LYS A 235 9.76 -7.92 -4.03
C LYS A 235 10.44 -9.23 -3.63
N LEU A 236 11.77 -9.22 -3.55
CA LEU A 236 12.54 -10.37 -3.06
C LEU A 236 12.82 -10.25 -1.57
N LYS A 237 12.57 -11.34 -0.86
CA LYS A 237 12.78 -11.47 0.59
C LYS A 237 13.54 -12.76 0.90
N SER A 238 14.28 -12.75 2.00
CA SER A 238 14.83 -13.98 2.57
C SER A 238 13.69 -14.85 3.13
N PRO A 239 13.86 -16.17 3.22
CA PRO A 239 12.86 -17.08 3.80
C PRO A 239 12.46 -16.73 5.23
N GLU A 240 13.39 -16.20 6.02
CA GLU A 240 13.18 -15.79 7.41
C GLU A 240 12.35 -14.49 7.49
N GLY A 241 12.35 -13.69 6.42
CA GLY A 241 11.71 -12.38 6.33
C GLY A 241 10.33 -12.37 5.69
N LEU A 242 9.60 -13.50 5.64
CA LEU A 242 8.29 -13.61 4.98
C LEU A 242 7.31 -12.46 5.33
N PHE A 243 7.21 -12.10 6.62
CA PHE A 243 6.35 -11.01 7.10
C PHE A 243 7.07 -9.67 7.28
N SER A 244 8.36 -9.60 6.94
CA SER A 244 9.13 -8.37 7.02
C SER A 244 8.67 -7.36 5.96
N ILE A 245 8.76 -6.09 6.33
CA ILE A 245 8.55 -4.95 5.41
C ILE A 245 9.79 -4.78 4.51
N ASN A 246 10.97 -5.14 5.03
CA ASN A 246 12.24 -4.97 4.36
C ASN A 246 12.38 -6.00 3.23
N ASN A 247 12.85 -5.53 2.08
CA ASN A 247 13.06 -6.36 0.90
C ASN A 247 14.53 -6.25 0.50
N GLU A 248 15.14 -7.37 0.11
CA GLU A 248 16.53 -7.37 -0.37
C GLU A 248 16.66 -6.58 -1.67
N SER A 249 15.66 -6.70 -2.55
CA SER A 249 15.57 -6.01 -3.83
C SER A 249 14.14 -6.02 -4.35
N ALA A 250 13.85 -5.16 -5.31
CA ALA A 250 12.60 -5.21 -6.06
C ALA A 250 12.83 -4.94 -7.55
N PHE A 251 11.97 -5.50 -8.39
CA PHE A 251 12.06 -5.36 -9.85
C PHE A 251 10.69 -5.05 -10.45
N LEU A 252 10.68 -4.25 -11.52
CA LEU A 252 9.49 -3.96 -12.30
C LEU A 252 9.26 -5.04 -13.38
N LYS A 253 8.02 -5.50 -13.52
CA LYS A 253 7.56 -6.40 -14.58
C LYS A 253 6.21 -5.94 -15.14
N ALA A 254 5.97 -6.30 -16.41
CA ALA A 254 4.65 -6.15 -16.99
C ALA A 254 3.69 -7.19 -16.39
N PRO A 255 2.39 -6.88 -16.21
CA PRO A 255 1.43 -7.86 -15.69
C PRO A 255 1.37 -9.15 -16.53
N SER A 256 1.45 -9.04 -17.85
CA SER A 256 1.46 -10.18 -18.79
C SER A 256 2.68 -11.09 -18.67
N ASP A 257 3.77 -10.61 -18.08
CA ASP A 257 4.95 -11.45 -17.81
C ASP A 257 4.74 -12.33 -16.56
N ILE A 258 3.74 -12.00 -15.73
CA ILE A 258 3.55 -12.57 -14.38
C ILE A 258 2.24 -13.33 -14.27
N PHE A 259 1.18 -12.83 -14.90
CA PHE A 259 -0.16 -13.39 -14.83
C PHE A 259 -0.59 -13.87 -16.21
N SER A 260 -1.25 -15.02 -16.24
CA SER A 260 -1.95 -15.51 -17.42
C SER A 260 -3.16 -14.64 -17.75
N GLU A 261 -3.71 -14.79 -18.95
CA GLU A 261 -4.93 -14.06 -19.37
C GLU A 261 -6.12 -14.34 -18.46
N ASP A 262 -6.33 -15.60 -18.05
CA ASP A 262 -7.38 -16.00 -17.11
C ASP A 262 -7.18 -15.34 -15.72
N GLU A 263 -5.94 -15.32 -15.22
CA GLU A 263 -5.61 -14.64 -13.97
C GLU A 263 -5.87 -13.12 -14.07
N MET A 264 -5.52 -12.49 -15.20
CA MET A 264 -5.79 -11.06 -15.42
C MET A 264 -7.29 -10.76 -15.44
N VAL A 265 -8.11 -11.60 -16.08
CA VAL A 265 -9.57 -11.49 -16.08
C VAL A 265 -10.13 -11.62 -14.66
N LYS A 266 -9.65 -12.60 -13.89
CA LYS A 266 -10.06 -12.80 -12.49
C LYS A 266 -9.61 -11.67 -11.58
N ILE A 267 -8.40 -11.12 -11.77
CA ILE A 267 -7.95 -9.95 -11.01
C ILE A 267 -8.82 -8.74 -11.32
N ALA A 268 -9.19 -8.50 -12.59
CA ALA A 268 -10.12 -7.42 -12.94
C ALA A 268 -11.51 -7.62 -12.31
N ALA A 269 -12.05 -8.84 -12.34
CA ALA A 269 -13.31 -9.17 -11.66
C ALA A 269 -13.23 -8.97 -10.14
N PHE A 270 -12.12 -9.35 -9.51
CA PHE A 270 -11.84 -9.12 -8.10
C PHE A 270 -11.81 -7.62 -7.77
N LEU A 271 -11.12 -6.80 -8.57
CA LEU A 271 -11.07 -5.35 -8.41
C LEU A 271 -12.46 -4.72 -8.50
N ALA A 272 -13.26 -5.15 -9.47
CA ALA A 272 -14.65 -4.70 -9.63
C ALA A 272 -15.52 -5.05 -8.42
N HIS A 273 -15.39 -6.29 -7.91
CA HIS A 273 -16.15 -6.76 -6.75
C HIS A 273 -15.71 -6.10 -5.43
N MET A 274 -14.42 -5.78 -5.30
CA MET A 274 -13.91 -4.94 -4.20
C MET A 274 -14.25 -3.45 -4.36
N GLY A 275 -14.66 -3.01 -5.55
CA GLY A 275 -14.89 -1.59 -5.84
C GLY A 275 -13.62 -0.74 -5.85
N LEU A 276 -12.46 -1.34 -6.15
CA LEU A 276 -11.15 -0.67 -6.15
C LEU A 276 -10.81 -0.16 -7.56
N ASP A 277 -10.88 1.16 -7.75
CA ASP A 277 -10.53 1.82 -9.00
C ASP A 277 -9.04 2.19 -9.05
N TRP A 278 -8.47 2.63 -7.92
CA TRP A 278 -7.04 2.89 -7.74
C TRP A 278 -6.54 2.22 -6.46
N GLY A 279 -5.45 1.46 -6.54
CA GLY A 279 -4.81 0.92 -5.35
C GLY A 279 -3.71 -0.08 -5.68
N GLY A 280 -3.38 -0.92 -4.71
CA GLY A 280 -2.45 -2.03 -4.90
C GLY A 280 -2.96 -3.31 -4.29
N LEU A 281 -2.71 -4.41 -4.99
CA LEU A 281 -2.94 -5.76 -4.49
C LEU A 281 -1.61 -6.35 -4.03
N ASP A 282 -1.63 -7.07 -2.91
CA ASP A 282 -0.54 -7.99 -2.57
C ASP A 282 -0.95 -9.39 -3.02
N ILE A 283 -0.25 -9.91 -4.03
CA ILE A 283 -0.52 -11.20 -4.65
C ILE A 283 0.66 -12.13 -4.39
N LEU A 284 0.37 -13.36 -4.02
CA LEU A 284 1.36 -14.43 -3.83
C LEU A 284 1.11 -15.53 -4.86
N ARG A 285 2.18 -16.16 -5.37
CA ARG A 285 2.06 -17.36 -6.21
C ARG A 285 2.63 -18.56 -5.47
N ASP A 286 1.79 -19.57 -5.27
CA ASP A 286 2.18 -20.80 -4.58
C ASP A 286 3.02 -21.66 -5.52
N ARG A 287 4.22 -22.04 -5.07
CA ARG A 287 5.14 -22.88 -5.82
C ARG A 287 4.59 -24.29 -6.06
N SER A 288 3.75 -24.80 -5.15
CA SER A 288 3.31 -26.19 -5.18
C SER A 288 2.28 -26.48 -6.26
N ASP A 289 1.37 -25.54 -6.51
CA ASP A 289 0.26 -25.69 -7.47
C ASP A 289 0.27 -24.61 -8.57
N GLY A 290 1.15 -23.62 -8.47
CA GLY A 290 1.27 -22.51 -9.41
C GLY A 290 0.17 -21.47 -9.28
N ARG A 291 -0.81 -21.61 -8.38
CA ARG A 291 -1.97 -20.72 -8.26
C ARG A 291 -1.58 -19.41 -7.58
N ILE A 292 -2.29 -18.34 -7.93
CA ILE A 292 -2.15 -17.05 -7.25
C ILE A 292 -3.16 -16.88 -6.12
N TYR A 293 -2.82 -16.08 -5.13
CA TYR A 293 -3.67 -15.75 -3.99
C TYR A 293 -3.56 -14.25 -3.73
N ILE A 294 -4.70 -13.54 -3.77
CA ILE A 294 -4.76 -12.12 -3.40
C ILE A 294 -4.92 -12.06 -1.88
N VAL A 295 -3.87 -11.63 -1.18
CA VAL A 295 -3.80 -11.70 0.29
C VAL A 295 -4.01 -10.35 0.98
N ASP A 296 -4.02 -9.27 0.21
CA ASP A 296 -4.25 -7.91 0.71
C ASP A 296 -4.75 -6.96 -0.38
N VAL A 297 -5.56 -5.98 0.04
CA VAL A 297 -6.05 -4.88 -0.79
C VAL A 297 -5.69 -3.57 -0.10
N ASN A 298 -4.99 -2.70 -0.82
CA ASN A 298 -4.55 -1.42 -0.30
C ASN A 298 -5.15 -0.28 -1.15
N LYS A 299 -6.02 0.53 -0.55
CA LYS A 299 -6.63 1.71 -1.21
C LYS A 299 -5.84 3.01 -1.00
N THR A 300 -4.81 2.99 -0.15
CA THR A 300 -3.93 4.14 0.16
C THR A 300 -2.44 3.75 0.03
N ASP A 301 -2.05 3.33 -1.16
CA ASP A 301 -0.71 2.81 -1.44
C ASP A 301 0.41 3.79 -1.20
N ILE A 302 1.53 3.28 -0.67
CA ILE A 302 2.80 4.00 -0.56
C ILE A 302 3.73 3.45 -1.63
N GLY A 303 4.39 4.34 -2.37
CA GLY A 303 5.33 3.94 -3.39
C GLY A 303 5.93 5.10 -4.17
N PRO A 304 6.76 4.79 -5.18
CA PRO A 304 7.15 3.45 -5.62
C PRO A 304 8.03 2.71 -4.59
N VAL A 305 8.13 1.39 -4.69
CA VAL A 305 8.91 0.57 -3.73
C VAL A 305 10.35 1.08 -3.63
N ILE A 306 10.83 1.29 -2.40
CA ILE A 306 12.14 1.89 -2.11
C ILE A 306 13.27 1.10 -2.76
N ALA A 307 13.19 -0.23 -2.68
CA ALA A 307 14.18 -1.17 -3.19
C ALA A 307 14.25 -1.27 -4.73
N LEU A 308 13.40 -0.53 -5.47
CA LEU A 308 13.49 -0.47 -6.93
C LEU A 308 14.71 0.31 -7.39
N SER A 309 15.27 -0.08 -8.54
CA SER A 309 16.24 0.74 -9.25
C SER A 309 15.63 2.11 -9.65
N TRP A 310 16.45 3.14 -9.81
CA TRP A 310 15.98 4.45 -10.28
C TRP A 310 15.26 4.37 -11.63
N ARG A 311 15.78 3.53 -12.54
CA ARG A 311 15.16 3.28 -13.84
C ARG A 311 13.75 2.72 -13.68
N ASP A 312 13.58 1.72 -12.82
CA ASP A 312 12.28 1.10 -12.58
C ASP A 312 11.31 2.02 -11.86
N LYS A 313 11.80 2.87 -10.93
CA LYS A 313 10.97 3.91 -10.31
C LYS A 313 10.40 4.85 -11.37
N VAL A 314 11.24 5.41 -12.24
CA VAL A 314 10.81 6.32 -13.32
C VAL A 314 9.84 5.61 -14.29
N ALA A 315 10.17 4.39 -14.72
CA ALA A 315 9.30 3.61 -15.60
C ALA A 315 7.93 3.33 -14.95
N SER A 316 7.91 2.98 -13.66
CA SER A 316 6.67 2.76 -12.92
C SER A 316 5.80 4.01 -12.86
N MET A 317 6.41 5.17 -12.58
CA MET A 317 5.69 6.44 -12.51
C MET A 317 5.12 6.85 -13.88
N ASN A 318 5.83 6.59 -14.98
CA ASN A 318 5.33 6.85 -16.33
C ASN A 318 4.14 5.94 -16.67
N LEU A 319 4.21 4.63 -16.40
CA LEU A 319 3.11 3.69 -16.65
C LEU A 319 1.86 4.07 -15.85
N LEU A 320 2.02 4.35 -14.56
CA LEU A 320 0.93 4.77 -13.69
C LEU A 320 0.37 6.14 -14.07
N SER A 321 1.22 7.07 -14.55
CA SER A 321 0.79 8.38 -15.06
C SER A 321 -0.12 8.24 -16.28
N THR A 322 0.28 7.41 -17.25
CA THR A 322 -0.56 7.10 -18.41
C THR A 322 -1.88 6.46 -17.99
N ALA A 323 -1.84 5.48 -17.07
CA ALA A 323 -3.05 4.82 -16.59
C ALA A 323 -3.99 5.78 -15.85
N LEU A 324 -3.44 6.69 -15.04
CA LEU A 324 -4.21 7.72 -14.33
C LEU A 324 -4.92 8.67 -15.31
N HIS A 325 -4.21 9.13 -16.34
CA HIS A 325 -4.80 10.00 -17.37
C HIS A 325 -5.93 9.32 -18.13
N ASN A 326 -5.76 8.03 -18.47
CA ASN A 326 -6.81 7.24 -19.11
C ASN A 326 -8.02 7.07 -18.19
N MET A 327 -7.80 6.73 -16.93
CA MET A 327 -8.87 6.58 -15.93
C MET A 327 -9.67 7.88 -15.74
N LEU A 328 -9.01 9.04 -15.81
CA LEU A 328 -9.67 10.35 -15.70
C LEU A 328 -10.38 10.79 -16.99
N SER A 329 -10.21 10.06 -18.09
CA SER A 329 -10.77 10.43 -19.41
C SER A 329 -11.83 9.43 -19.89
N ALA A 330 -12.02 8.33 -19.16
CA ALA A 330 -13.06 7.33 -19.39
C ALA A 330 -14.41 7.79 -18.82
#